data_AF-A0A2R7Y602-F1
#
_entry.id   AF-A0A2R7Y602-F1
#
_cell.length_a   1.000
_cell.length_b   1.000
_cell.length_c   1.000
_cell.angle_alpha   90.00
_cell.angle_beta   90.00
_cell.angle_gamma   90.00
#
_symmetry.space_group_name_H-M   'P 1'
#
loop_
_entity.id
_entity.type
_entity.pdbx_description
1 polymer ?
#
loop_
_entity_poly.entity_id
_entity_poly.type
_entity_poly.pdbx_seq_one_letter_code
_entity_poly.pdbx_strand_id
1 'polypeptide(L)' 'MLRSDGRIFTHIHVVLGLDHDVLCGGHLIRGFVKPQVEAFLVEVGEVLKQEFKHRDVKT' A
#
# COMPACT_ATOMS: atom_id res chain seq x y z
N MET A 1 -2.52 5.18 5.64
CA MET A 1 -2.75 5.53 7.05
C MET A 1 -1.81 6.66 7.43
N LEU A 2 -2.33 7.75 7.98
CA LEU A 2 -1.50 8.80 8.57
C LEU A 2 -1.04 8.34 9.95
N ARG A 3 0.28 8.21 10.15
CA ARG A 3 0.88 7.88 11.44
C ARG A 3 0.92 9.11 12.34
N SER A 4 1.07 8.89 13.65
CA SER A 4 1.13 9.96 14.65
C SER A 4 2.39 10.83 14.56
N ASP A 5 3.39 10.42 13.79
CA ASP A 5 4.58 11.21 13.43
C ASP A 5 4.36 12.11 12.18
N GLY A 6 3.15 12.11 11.62
CA GLY A 6 2.80 12.87 10.43
C GLY A 6 3.17 12.20 9.10
N ARG A 7 3.76 10.99 9.12
CA ARG A 7 4.12 10.26 7.90
C ARG A 7 2.96 9.41 7.39
N ILE A 8 2.84 9.31 6.07
CA ILE A 8 1.90 8.38 5.44
C ILE A 8 2.55 7.00 5.38
N PHE A 9 1.85 6.02 5.93
CA PHE A 9 2.16 4.60 5.77
C PHE A 9 1.16 3.94 4.82
N THR A 10 1.69 3.16 3.89
CA THR A 10 0.90 2.36 2.94
C THR A 10 1.23 0.88 3.11
N HIS A 11 0.22 0.03 2.97
CA HIS A 11 0.40 -1.41 2.90
C HIS A 11 -0.28 -1.87 1.62
N ILE A 12 0.53 -2.24 0.63
CA ILE A 12 0.08 -2.57 -0.71
C ILE A 12 0.52 -4.00 -1.03
N HIS A 13 -0.39 -4.77 -1.60
CA HIS A 13 -0.10 -6.05 -2.25
C HIS A 13 -0.38 -5.89 -3.74
N VAL A 14 0.40 -6.58 -4.55
CA VAL A 14 0.28 -6.53 -6.02
C VAL A 14 0.19 -7.93 -6.60
N VAL A 15 -0.45 -8.00 -7.76
CA VAL A 15 -0.33 -9.11 -8.70
C VAL A 15 0.20 -8.51 -9.99
N LEU A 16 1.25 -9.10 -10.54
CA LEU A 16 1.96 -8.62 -11.71
C LEU A 16 1.91 -9.70 -12.79
N GLY A 17 1.50 -9.30 -13.98
CA GLY A 17 1.73 -10.07 -15.20
C GLY A 17 3.15 -9.81 -15.71
N LEU A 18 3.90 -10.89 -15.89
CA LEU A 18 5.19 -10.91 -16.55
C LEU A 18 5.03 -11.52 -17.95
N ASP A 19 6.13 -11.72 -18.66
CA ASP A 19 6.10 -12.35 -19.99
C ASP A 19 5.59 -13.80 -19.94
N HIS A 20 5.02 -14.27 -21.05
CA HIS A 20 4.57 -15.66 -21.25
C HIS A 20 3.57 -16.15 -20.19
N ASP A 21 2.57 -15.33 -19.85
CA ASP A 21 1.49 -15.65 -18.90
C ASP A 21 1.97 -15.97 -17.47
N VAL A 22 3.20 -15.57 -17.12
CA VAL A 22 3.73 -15.75 -15.77
C VAL A 22 3.13 -14.68 -14.85
N LEU A 23 2.56 -15.13 -13.73
CA LEU A 23 2.06 -14.25 -12.68
C LEU A 23 2.97 -14.31 -11.46
N CYS A 24 3.27 -13.15 -10.88
CA CYS A 24 3.86 -13.07 -9.55
C CYS A 24 3.10 -12.08 -8.67
N GLY A 25 3.22 -12.22 -7.35
CA GLY A 25 2.51 -11.35 -6.44
C GLY A 25 3.04 -11.40 -5.03
N GLY A 26 2.55 -10.46 -4.21
CA GLY A 26 2.91 -10.36 -2.80
C GLY A 26 2.96 -8.92 -2.31
N HIS A 27 3.68 -8.72 -1.20
CA HIS A 27 3.84 -7.41 -0.58
C HIS A 27 4.74 -6.49 -1.43
N LEU A 28 4.21 -5.34 -1.82
CA LEU A 28 4.94 -4.36 -2.61
C LEU A 28 5.85 -3.53 -1.70
N ILE A 29 7.16 -3.75 -1.83
CA ILE A 29 8.18 -2.92 -1.16
C ILE A 29 8.46 -1.65 -1.97
N ARG A 30 8.64 -1.80 -3.27
CA ARG A 30 8.91 -0.73 -4.23
C ARG A 30 8.55 -1.16 -5.64
N GLY A 31 8.21 -0.20 -6.49
CA GLY A 31 7.95 -0.43 -7.91
C GLY A 31 8.09 0.86 -8.70
N PHE A 32 8.26 0.73 -10.02
CA PHE A 32 8.26 1.85 -10.95
C PHE A 32 7.02 1.78 -11.82
N VAL A 33 6.35 2.92 -11.96
CA VAL A 33 5.17 3.03 -12.81
C VAL A 33 5.62 3.35 -14.23
N LYS A 34 5.22 2.51 -15.19
CA LYS A 34 5.41 2.76 -16.62
C LYS A 34 4.39 1.95 -17.43
N PRO A 35 3.61 2.56 -18.34
CA PRO A 35 3.51 4.00 -18.58
C PRO A 35 2.72 4.75 -17.49
N GLN A 36 1.73 4.11 -16.86
CA GLN A 36 0.82 4.76 -15.91
C GLN A 36 0.34 3.81 -14.82
N VAL A 37 -0.18 4.39 -13.74
CA VAL A 37 -0.92 3.69 -12.69
C VAL A 37 -2.22 4.43 -12.47
N GLU A 38 -3.32 3.69 -12.41
CA GLU A 38 -4.63 4.23 -12.04
C GLU A 38 -4.97 3.70 -10.65
N ALA A 39 -5.31 4.60 -9.73
CA ALA A 39 -5.58 4.26 -8.35
C ALA A 39 -6.87 4.92 -7.89
N PHE A 40 -7.73 4.13 -7.24
CA PHE A 40 -8.93 4.62 -6.56
C PHE A 40 -8.64 4.68 -5.06
N LEU A 41 -8.69 5.88 -4.50
CA LEU A 41 -8.47 6.12 -3.08
C LEU A 41 -9.80 6.43 -2.42
N VAL A 42 -10.09 5.72 -1.34
CA VAL A 42 -11.29 5.96 -0.51
C VAL A 42 -10.81 6.48 0.84
N GLU A 43 -11.27 7.68 1.18
CA GLU A 43 -11.07 8.19 2.53
C GLU A 43 -11.94 7.41 3.51
N VAL A 44 -11.33 7.08 4.63
CA VAL A 44 -11.87 6.23 5.67
C VAL A 44 -11.54 6.91 6.99
N GLY A 45 -12.56 7.07 7.83
CA GLY A 45 -12.41 7.79 9.10
C GLY A 45 -11.45 7.11 10.09
N GLU A 46 -11.36 7.67 11.29
CA GLU A 46 -10.41 7.26 12.35
C GLU A 46 -10.49 5.80 12.80
N VAL A 47 -11.55 5.07 12.43
CA VAL A 47 -11.72 3.63 12.71
C VAL A 47 -10.50 2.82 12.26
N LEU A 48 -9.93 3.13 11.09
CA LEU A 48 -8.78 2.40 10.57
C LEU A 48 -7.51 2.61 11.40
N LYS A 49 -7.33 3.80 11.98
CA LYS A 49 -6.22 4.05 12.91
C LYS A 49 -6.39 3.23 14.18
N GLN A 50 -7.63 3.01 14.63
CA GLN A 50 -7.91 2.23 15.83
C GLN A 50 -7.64 0.73 15.65
N GLU A 51 -8.03 0.16 14.51
CA GLU A 51 -7.80 -1.25 14.19
C GLU A 51 -6.30 -1.54 13.94
N PHE A 52 -5.56 -0.58 13.38
CA PHE A 52 -4.16 -0.74 13.02
C PHE A 52 -3.19 0.02 13.94
N LYS A 53 -3.56 0.27 15.21
CA LYS A 53 -2.69 0.96 16.20
C LYS A 53 -1.30 0.34 16.32
N HIS A 54 -1.18 -0.99 16.19
CA HIS A 54 0.10 -1.71 16.21
C HIS A 54 1.05 -1.33 15.06
N ARG A 55 0.58 -0.61 14.03
CA ARG A 55 1.37 -0.11 12.89
C ARG A 55 1.74 1.37 13.03
N ASP A 56 1.32 2.02 14.12
CA ASP A 56 1.66 3.40 14.49
C ASP A 56 2.90 3.43 15.40
N VAL A 57 3.97 2.78 14.95
CA VAL A 57 5.24 2.66 15.68
C VAL A 57 6.32 3.46 14.95
N LYS A 58 7.15 4.17 15.71
CA LYS A 58 8.36 4.84 15.22
C LYS A 58 9.41 3.79 14.85
N THR A 59 9.35 3.26 13.63
CA THR A 59 10.48 2.54 13.02
C THR A 59 11.35 3.51 12.25
#